data_AF-A0AA35E3W4-F1
#
_entry.id   AF-A0AA35E3W4-F1
#
_cell.length_a   1.000
_cell.length_b   1.000
_cell.length_c   1.000
_cell.angle_alpha   90.00
_cell.angle_beta   90.00
_cell.angle_gamma   90.00
#
_symmetry.space_group_name_H-M   'P 1'
#
loop_
_entity.id
_entity.type
_entity.pdbx_description
1 polymer ?
#
loop_
_entity_poly.entity_id
_entity_poly.type
_entity_poly.pdbx_seq_one_letter_code
_entity_poly.pdbx_strand_id
1 'polypeptide(L)'
;MLNAQQINVLTLNSPQPLLSSLFNPIERTEVYLLDIGIHRVPMSSFQATMRRQGKSFLQVIVPNGDESLSALQYGSMMRVQLGYYYPSNDEFDGLEVIAQVPLEIIRSDQGPTRNTLSLSGYGDVEQGASITRSLIGVSTRSINQGVRRVRCSVDLLLRPGDTAIDQDGSEFVVDQIQYFVNANSAAMEVTEGG
;
A
#
# COMPACT_ATOMS: atom_id res chain seq x y z
N MET A 1 -30.08 48.59 29.17
CA MET A 1 -28.67 48.98 29.41
C MET A 1 -27.78 47.88 28.85
N LEU A 2 -26.65 48.31 28.27
CA LEU A 2 -25.52 47.57 27.67
C LEU A 2 -25.19 46.21 28.33
N ASN A 3 -24.57 45.21 27.69
CA ASN A 3 -23.45 45.33 26.76
C ASN A 3 -23.21 44.05 25.93
N ALA A 4 -22.55 44.26 24.79
CA ALA A 4 -22.18 43.30 23.75
C ALA A 4 -20.94 42.45 24.10
N GLN A 5 -20.70 41.37 23.33
CA GLN A 5 -19.45 41.25 22.55
C GLN A 5 -19.58 40.24 21.41
N GLN A 6 -19.35 40.74 20.19
CA GLN A 6 -19.22 40.03 18.91
C GLN A 6 -17.88 39.28 18.83
N ILE A 7 -17.88 38.10 18.21
CA ILE A 7 -16.67 37.50 17.63
C ILE A 7 -16.75 37.65 16.12
N ASN A 8 -15.74 38.33 15.55
CA ASN A 8 -15.55 38.57 14.13
C ASN A 8 -15.31 37.25 13.37
N VAL A 9 -16.18 36.94 12.41
CA VAL A 9 -15.89 36.00 11.32
C VAL A 9 -15.72 36.83 10.05
N LEU A 10 -14.55 36.75 9.41
CA LEU A 10 -14.32 37.35 8.10
C LEU A 10 -14.96 36.48 7.02
N THR A 11 -16.21 36.78 6.68
CA THR A 11 -16.89 36.24 5.49
C THR A 11 -16.75 37.23 4.34
N LEU A 12 -16.13 36.83 3.24
CA LEU A 12 -16.25 37.53 1.95
C LEU A 12 -17.62 37.19 1.35
N ASN A 13 -18.53 38.17 1.34
CA ASN A 13 -19.85 38.06 0.71
C ASN A 13 -19.82 38.59 -0.72
N SER A 14 -20.34 37.80 -1.68
CA SER A 14 -21.37 38.11 -2.71
C SER A 14 -21.52 36.90 -3.69
N PRO A 15 -22.58 36.74 -4.52
CA PRO A 15 -23.85 36.06 -4.17
C PRO A 15 -24.36 34.98 -5.18
N GLN A 16 -25.19 34.03 -4.69
CA GLN A 16 -26.12 33.10 -5.40
C GLN A 16 -25.58 32.03 -6.40
N PRO A 17 -26.34 30.94 -6.74
CA PRO A 17 -27.55 30.38 -6.13
C PRO A 17 -27.42 28.89 -5.69
N LEU A 18 -28.45 28.43 -4.98
CA LEU A 18 -28.70 27.06 -4.51
C LEU A 18 -28.58 26.00 -5.62
N LEU A 19 -27.45 25.27 -5.70
CA LEU A 19 -27.31 23.95 -6.36
C LEU A 19 -25.87 23.41 -6.17
N SER A 20 -25.44 23.12 -4.95
CA SER A 20 -24.10 22.52 -4.74
C SER A 20 -23.95 21.69 -3.45
N SER A 21 -24.94 20.88 -3.09
CA SER A 21 -24.81 19.99 -1.92
C SER A 21 -25.17 18.52 -2.16
N LEU A 22 -25.00 18.01 -3.39
CA LEU A 22 -25.14 16.57 -3.67
C LEU A 22 -23.81 15.82 -3.80
N PHE A 23 -22.68 16.52 -3.68
CA PHE A 23 -21.37 15.88 -3.67
C PHE A 23 -20.61 16.38 -2.45
N ASN A 24 -20.90 15.78 -1.30
CA ASN A 24 -19.83 15.68 -0.32
C ASN A 24 -18.83 14.72 -0.97
N PRO A 25 -17.61 15.14 -1.36
CA PRO A 25 -16.62 14.19 -1.82
C PRO A 25 -16.49 13.17 -0.70
N ILE A 26 -16.80 11.90 -0.98
CA ILE A 26 -16.66 10.85 0.02
C ILE A 26 -15.17 10.87 0.36
N GLU A 27 -14.85 11.35 1.56
CA GLU A 27 -13.49 11.39 2.05
C GLU A 27 -12.98 9.95 1.97
N ARG A 28 -11.92 9.73 1.21
CA ARG A 28 -11.33 8.41 1.06
C ARG A 28 -9.85 8.50 1.36
N THR A 29 -9.36 7.51 2.08
CA THR A 29 -7.95 7.39 2.41
C THR A 29 -7.44 6.10 1.81
N GLU A 30 -6.30 6.18 1.10
CA GLU A 30 -5.60 4.97 0.68
C GLU A 30 -5.11 4.21 1.92
N VAL A 31 -5.37 2.91 1.98
CA VAL A 31 -5.01 2.07 3.12
C VAL A 31 -4.33 0.79 2.70
N TYR A 32 -3.40 0.34 3.54
CA TYR A 32 -2.73 -0.95 3.42
C TYR A 32 -3.21 -1.85 4.53
N LEU A 33 -3.78 -3.00 4.17
CA LEU A 33 -4.32 -3.97 5.12
C LEU A 33 -3.52 -5.25 5.05
N LEU A 34 -3.34 -5.89 6.20
CA LEU A 34 -2.71 -7.19 6.31
C LEU A 34 -3.73 -8.21 6.79
N ASP A 35 -3.91 -9.25 5.98
CA ASP A 35 -4.62 -10.45 6.39
C ASP A 35 -3.66 -11.62 6.48
N ILE A 36 -3.78 -12.41 7.55
CA ILE A 36 -3.04 -13.66 7.75
C ILE A 36 -4.06 -14.78 7.97
N GLY A 37 -4.21 -15.65 6.98
CA GLY A 37 -5.31 -16.62 6.94
C GLY A 37 -6.66 -15.91 6.90
N ILE A 38 -7.42 -16.00 7.99
CA ILE A 38 -8.73 -15.33 8.16
C ILE A 38 -8.68 -14.10 9.08
N HIS A 39 -7.51 -13.80 9.64
CA HIS A 39 -7.35 -12.74 10.64
C HIS A 39 -6.83 -11.46 10.01
N ARG A 40 -7.49 -10.35 10.31
CA ARG A 40 -6.95 -9.01 10.02
C ARG A 40 -5.99 -8.61 11.13
N VAL A 41 -4.75 -8.34 10.75
CA VAL A 41 -3.64 -8.08 11.69
C VAL A 41 -3.14 -6.66 11.50
N PRO A 42 -2.91 -5.88 12.58
CA PRO A 42 -2.39 -4.53 12.45
C PRO A 42 -0.99 -4.54 11.83
N MET A 43 -0.70 -3.55 10.99
CA MET A 43 0.57 -3.43 10.31
C MET A 43 1.08 -2.01 10.41
N SER A 44 2.36 -1.85 10.79
CA SER A 44 3.03 -0.55 10.87
C SER A 44 3.87 -0.25 9.63
N SER A 45 4.41 -1.30 9.00
CA SER A 45 5.17 -1.22 7.76
C SER A 45 5.31 -2.60 7.13
N PHE A 46 5.62 -2.63 5.83
CA PHE A 46 6.04 -3.84 5.13
C PHE A 46 7.06 -3.52 4.04
N GLN A 47 7.82 -4.55 3.69
CA GLN A 47 8.65 -4.57 2.50
C GLN A 47 8.37 -5.85 1.74
N ALA A 48 8.30 -5.76 0.42
CA ALA A 48 8.04 -6.91 -0.42
C ALA A 48 8.89 -6.86 -1.68
N THR A 49 9.22 -8.03 -2.20
CA THR A 49 9.82 -8.21 -3.52
C THR A 49 9.02 -9.26 -4.26
N MET A 50 8.14 -8.80 -5.16
CA MET A 50 7.32 -9.64 -6.01
C MET A 50 8.05 -9.87 -7.32
N ARG A 51 8.20 -11.13 -7.73
CA ARG A 51 8.98 -11.54 -8.91
C ARG A 51 8.12 -12.31 -9.89
N ARG A 52 8.37 -12.09 -11.17
CA ARG A 52 7.80 -12.85 -12.28
C ARG A 52 8.34 -14.28 -12.27
N GLN A 53 9.62 -14.47 -11.96
CA GLN A 53 10.25 -15.79 -11.85
C GLN A 53 10.98 -15.96 -10.51
N GLY A 54 10.91 -17.17 -9.95
CA GLY A 54 11.48 -17.50 -8.65
C GLY A 54 10.59 -17.08 -7.48
N LYS A 55 11.14 -17.21 -6.27
CA LYS A 55 10.40 -16.92 -5.04
C LYS A 55 10.30 -15.42 -4.80
N SER A 56 9.09 -14.95 -4.56
CA SER A 56 8.80 -13.64 -4.01
C SER A 56 8.96 -13.65 -2.49
N PHE A 57 9.16 -12.48 -1.92
CA PHE A 57 9.40 -12.29 -0.49
C PHE A 57 8.49 -11.20 0.05
N LEU A 58 7.97 -11.38 1.25
CA LEU A 58 7.25 -10.36 2.00
C LEU A 58 7.71 -10.40 3.45
N GLN A 59 7.98 -9.22 4.00
CA GLN A 59 8.24 -8.98 5.40
C GLN A 59 7.32 -7.88 5.92
N VAL A 60 6.72 -8.11 7.09
CA VAL A 60 5.76 -7.21 7.71
C VAL A 60 6.12 -6.97 9.17
N ILE A 61 5.93 -5.73 9.64
CA ILE A 61 6.12 -5.35 11.04
C ILE A 61 4.75 -5.08 11.68
N VAL A 62 4.40 -5.93 12.64
CA VAL A 62 3.17 -5.84 13.43
C VAL A 62 3.50 -5.13 14.76
N PRO A 63 2.86 -3.98 15.04
CA PRO A 63 2.97 -3.33 16.34
C PRO A 63 2.19 -4.12 17.41
N ASN A 64 2.54 -3.96 18.68
CA ASN A 64 1.86 -4.61 19.81
C ASN A 64 1.79 -6.14 19.66
N GLY A 65 2.94 -6.73 19.35
CA GLY A 65 3.04 -8.10 18.84
C GLY A 65 2.28 -9.18 19.60
N ASP A 66 2.28 -9.11 20.93
CA ASP A 66 1.66 -10.14 21.78
C ASP A 66 0.13 -10.24 21.57
N GLU A 67 -0.53 -9.14 21.18
CA GLU A 67 -1.99 -9.14 20.93
C GLU A 67 -2.37 -9.94 19.68
N SER A 68 -1.45 -10.04 18.71
CA SER A 68 -1.69 -10.73 17.44
C SER A 68 -1.16 -12.17 17.44
N LEU A 69 -0.26 -12.53 18.36
CA LEU A 69 0.50 -13.78 18.30
C LEU A 69 -0.39 -15.03 18.29
N SER A 70 -1.48 -15.03 19.07
CA SER A 70 -2.41 -16.17 19.13
C SER A 70 -3.20 -16.42 17.85
N ALA A 71 -3.29 -15.41 16.97
CA ALA A 71 -3.95 -15.51 15.67
C ALA A 71 -3.02 -16.01 14.56
N LEU A 72 -1.72 -16.14 14.82
CA LEU A 72 -0.73 -16.51 13.82
C LEU A 72 -0.51 -18.01 13.77
N GLN A 73 -0.59 -18.56 12.57
CA GLN A 73 -0.29 -19.96 12.30
C GLN A 73 0.73 -20.06 11.16
N TYR A 74 1.80 -20.82 11.37
CA TYR A 74 2.79 -21.11 10.32
C TYR A 74 2.12 -21.73 9.09
N GLY A 75 2.55 -21.29 7.90
CA GLY A 75 1.99 -21.70 6.62
C GLY A 75 0.72 -20.95 6.21
N SER A 76 0.08 -20.19 7.12
CA SER A 76 -1.05 -19.34 6.75
C SER A 76 -0.62 -18.28 5.74
N MET A 77 -1.47 -18.04 4.75
CA MET A 77 -1.18 -17.05 3.71
C MET A 77 -1.21 -15.64 4.31
N MET A 78 -0.10 -14.91 4.20
CA MET A 78 -0.05 -13.48 4.45
C MET A 78 -0.39 -12.74 3.16
N ARG A 79 -1.33 -11.80 3.22
CA ARG A 79 -1.75 -10.97 2.09
C ARG A 79 -1.73 -9.51 2.51
N VAL A 80 -0.93 -8.72 1.80
CA VAL A 80 -1.02 -7.26 1.87
C VAL A 80 -1.95 -6.79 0.78
N GLN A 81 -3.01 -6.11 1.18
CA GLN A 81 -3.98 -5.48 0.31
C GLN A 81 -3.76 -3.97 0.31
N LEU A 82 -3.97 -3.35 -0.84
CA LEU A 82 -4.10 -1.92 -0.99
C LEU A 82 -5.54 -1.62 -1.42
N GLY A 83 -6.10 -0.49 -1.00
CA GLY A 83 -7.41 -0.03 -1.44
C GLY A 83 -7.80 1.26 -0.75
N TYR A 84 -9.09 1.48 -0.57
CA TYR A 84 -9.61 2.72 0.00
C TYR A 84 -10.45 2.46 1.24
N TYR A 85 -10.29 3.30 2.25
CA TYR A 85 -11.15 3.40 3.42
C TYR A 85 -12.00 4.66 3.33
N TYR A 86 -13.29 4.54 3.61
CA TYR A 86 -14.26 5.63 3.61
C TYR A 86 -14.74 5.90 5.05
N PRO A 87 -14.23 6.95 5.72
CA PRO A 87 -14.59 7.24 7.11
C PRO A 87 -16.07 7.58 7.32
N SER A 88 -16.77 8.03 6.27
CA SER A 88 -18.19 8.40 6.35
C SER A 88 -19.12 7.25 6.71
N ASN A 89 -18.74 6.03 6.35
CA ASN A 89 -19.53 4.81 6.49
C ASN A 89 -18.71 3.65 7.08
N ASP A 90 -17.47 3.89 7.50
CA ASP A 90 -16.57 2.89 8.10
C ASP A 90 -16.40 1.66 7.20
N GLU A 91 -16.18 1.89 5.90
CA GLU A 91 -16.16 0.84 4.88
C GLU A 91 -14.85 0.82 4.08
N PHE A 92 -14.43 -0.38 3.68
CA PHE A 92 -13.31 -0.60 2.77
C PHE A 92 -13.82 -1.00 1.38
N ASP A 93 -13.17 -0.50 0.33
CA ASP A 93 -13.51 -0.81 -1.05
C ASP A 93 -12.26 -0.90 -1.93
N GLY A 94 -12.39 -1.55 -3.09
CA GLY A 94 -11.33 -1.69 -4.08
C GLY A 94 -10.06 -2.34 -3.52
N LEU A 95 -10.22 -3.27 -2.58
CA LEU A 95 -9.10 -3.97 -1.95
C LEU A 95 -8.49 -5.00 -2.92
N GLU A 96 -7.26 -4.74 -3.36
CA GLU A 96 -6.50 -5.65 -4.21
C GLU A 96 -5.26 -6.17 -3.51
N VAL A 97 -4.96 -7.45 -3.70
CA VAL A 97 -3.77 -8.08 -3.12
C VAL A 97 -2.55 -7.67 -3.94
N ILE A 98 -1.65 -6.89 -3.34
CA ILE A 98 -0.41 -6.41 -3.97
C ILE A 98 0.82 -7.28 -3.62
N ALA A 99 0.77 -8.01 -2.51
CA ALA A 99 1.81 -8.96 -2.12
C ALA A 99 1.20 -10.11 -1.32
N GLN A 100 1.62 -11.34 -1.62
CA GLN A 100 1.22 -12.51 -0.84
C GLN A 100 2.31 -13.58 -0.78
N VAL A 101 2.49 -14.19 0.39
CA VAL A 101 3.39 -15.33 0.64
C VAL A 101 2.86 -16.14 1.84
N PRO A 102 3.17 -17.43 1.98
CA PRO A 102 2.94 -18.16 3.24
C PRO A 102 3.80 -17.57 4.37
N LEU A 103 3.25 -17.55 5.59
CA LEU A 103 3.99 -17.19 6.80
C LEU A 103 4.99 -18.30 7.17
N GLU A 104 6.28 -17.99 7.15
CA GLU A 104 7.33 -18.98 7.44
C GLU A 104 8.17 -18.62 8.67
N ILE A 105 8.31 -17.33 8.96
CA ILE A 105 9.16 -16.83 10.04
C ILE A 105 8.34 -15.86 10.89
N ILE A 106 8.28 -16.14 12.19
CA ILE A 106 7.74 -15.25 13.21
C ILE A 106 8.89 -14.93 14.17
N ARG A 107 9.26 -13.66 14.23
CA ARG A 107 10.24 -13.16 15.20
C ARG A 107 9.58 -12.14 16.10
N SER A 108 9.69 -12.32 17.41
CA SER A 108 9.27 -11.33 18.39
C SER A 108 10.48 -10.52 18.86
N ASP A 109 10.34 -9.20 18.85
CA ASP A 109 11.31 -8.27 19.40
C ASP A 109 10.63 -7.48 20.52
N GLN A 110 11.12 -7.63 21.75
CA GLN A 110 10.56 -6.98 22.94
C GLN A 110 11.61 -6.06 23.58
N GLY A 111 11.24 -4.79 23.69
CA GLY A 111 11.93 -3.81 24.51
C GLY A 111 11.17 -3.51 25.81
N PRO A 112 11.67 -2.59 26.65
CA PRO A 112 11.06 -2.29 27.95
C PRO A 112 9.62 -1.77 27.89
N THR A 113 9.22 -1.15 26.78
CA THR A 113 7.91 -0.47 26.62
C THR A 113 7.16 -0.83 25.35
N ARG A 114 7.76 -1.65 24.47
CA ARG A 114 7.21 -1.99 23.16
C ARG A 114 7.55 -3.42 22.79
N ASN A 115 6.62 -4.09 22.13
CA ASN A 115 6.77 -5.40 21.53
C ASN A 115 6.33 -5.32 20.06
N THR A 116 7.11 -5.95 19.18
CA THR A 116 6.81 -5.99 17.74
C THR A 116 6.99 -7.40 17.23
N LEU A 117 6.18 -7.82 16.27
CA LEU A 117 6.45 -9.03 15.50
C LEU A 117 6.99 -8.65 14.13
N SER A 118 8.11 -9.27 13.77
CA SER A 118 8.60 -9.32 12.40
C SER A 118 8.14 -10.64 11.78
N LEU A 119 7.26 -10.55 10.79
CA LEU A 119 6.67 -11.68 10.07
C LEU A 119 7.25 -11.73 8.68
N SER A 120 7.65 -12.91 8.18
CA SER A 120 8.12 -13.03 6.80
C SER A 120 7.93 -14.41 6.21
N GLY A 121 8.05 -14.49 4.88
CA GLY A 121 8.08 -15.75 4.16
C GLY A 121 8.35 -15.58 2.68
N TYR A 122 8.42 -16.72 1.99
CA TYR A 122 8.69 -16.79 0.58
C TYR A 122 7.59 -17.56 -0.16
N GLY A 123 7.20 -17.08 -1.34
CA GLY A 123 6.11 -17.69 -2.10
C GLY A 123 6.23 -17.44 -3.59
N ASP A 124 5.55 -18.25 -4.39
CA ASP A 124 5.40 -17.95 -5.82
C ASP A 124 4.27 -16.94 -6.00
N VAL A 125 4.41 -16.04 -6.96
CA VAL A 125 3.32 -15.12 -7.35
C VAL A 125 2.54 -15.77 -8.47
N GLU A 126 1.23 -15.88 -8.29
CA GLU A 126 0.34 -16.29 -9.37
C GLU A 126 0.37 -15.23 -10.47
N GLN A 127 0.64 -15.67 -11.69
CA GLN A 127 0.64 -14.80 -12.85
C GLN A 127 -0.73 -14.79 -13.50
N GLY A 128 -1.32 -13.60 -13.57
CA GLY A 128 -2.55 -13.35 -14.29
C GLY A 128 -2.31 -13.08 -15.77
N ALA A 129 -3.38 -12.64 -16.45
CA ALA A 129 -3.23 -12.06 -17.78
C ALA A 129 -2.40 -10.78 -17.68
N SER A 130 -1.40 -10.64 -18.55
CA SER A 130 -0.58 -9.43 -18.62
C SER A 130 -1.44 -8.23 -19.02
N ILE A 131 -1.32 -7.14 -18.25
CA ILE A 131 -1.95 -5.85 -18.55
C ILE A 131 -0.90 -4.78 -18.81
N THR A 132 -1.34 -3.61 -19.29
CA THR A 132 -0.47 -2.45 -19.50
C THR A 132 -0.88 -1.31 -18.58
N ARG A 133 0.08 -0.69 -17.89
CA ARG A 133 -0.14 0.37 -16.90
C ARG A 133 0.92 1.46 -17.03
N SER A 134 0.50 2.72 -16.93
CA SER A 134 1.43 3.85 -16.85
C SER A 134 1.90 4.08 -15.42
N LEU A 135 3.21 4.30 -15.24
CA LEU A 135 3.80 4.60 -13.94
C LEU A 135 3.50 6.04 -13.52
N ILE A 136 2.94 6.21 -12.33
CA ILE A 136 2.53 7.51 -11.77
C ILE A 136 3.47 7.90 -10.62
N GLY A 137 3.72 9.20 -10.45
CA GLY A 137 4.53 9.69 -9.34
C GLY A 137 5.99 9.22 -9.39
N VAL A 138 6.56 9.11 -10.60
CA VAL A 138 7.96 8.68 -10.76
C VAL A 138 8.89 9.66 -10.03
N SER A 139 9.68 9.10 -9.10
CA SER A 139 10.61 9.86 -8.26
C SER A 139 12.06 9.65 -8.69
N THR A 140 12.44 8.45 -9.12
CA THR A 140 13.80 8.15 -9.58
C THR A 140 13.79 7.16 -10.73
N ARG A 141 14.84 7.24 -11.57
CA ARG A 141 15.16 6.27 -12.62
C ARG A 141 16.62 5.89 -12.50
N SER A 142 16.92 4.62 -12.67
CA SER A 142 18.30 4.15 -12.77
C SER A 142 18.39 3.04 -13.81
N ILE A 143 19.55 2.92 -14.43
CA ILE A 143 19.90 1.80 -15.29
C ILE A 143 21.15 1.18 -14.67
N ASN A 144 21.09 -0.10 -14.36
CA ASN A 144 22.23 -0.83 -13.81
C ASN A 144 22.43 -2.11 -14.64
N GLN A 145 23.61 -2.26 -15.23
CA GLN A 145 23.92 -3.37 -16.14
C GLN A 145 22.89 -3.52 -17.28
N GLY A 146 22.39 -2.41 -17.80
CA GLY A 146 21.38 -2.41 -18.88
C GLY A 146 19.94 -2.64 -18.43
N VAL A 147 19.70 -2.95 -17.14
CA VAL A 147 18.35 -3.15 -16.60
C VAL A 147 17.79 -1.84 -16.05
N ARG A 148 16.65 -1.39 -16.59
CA ARG A 148 15.94 -0.22 -16.06
C ARG A 148 15.28 -0.53 -14.72
N ARG A 149 15.36 0.45 -13.81
CA ARG A 149 14.60 0.50 -12.56
C ARG A 149 13.94 1.87 -12.40
N VAL A 150 12.65 1.88 -12.07
CA VAL A 150 11.86 3.09 -11.92
C VAL A 150 11.18 3.06 -10.55
N ARG A 151 11.43 4.06 -9.72
CA ARG A 151 10.70 4.24 -8.45
C ARG A 151 9.53 5.18 -8.65
N CYS A 152 8.35 4.76 -8.23
CA CYS A 152 7.09 5.46 -8.45
C CYS A 152 6.12 5.27 -7.27
N SER A 153 4.96 5.90 -7.35
CA SER A 153 3.84 5.62 -6.45
C SER A 153 3.38 4.17 -6.61
N VAL A 154 2.86 3.57 -5.54
CA VAL A 154 2.35 2.20 -5.57
C VAL A 154 1.15 2.13 -6.50
N ASP A 155 1.16 1.19 -7.44
CA ASP A 155 0.02 0.89 -8.30
C ASP A 155 -0.72 -0.35 -7.77
N LEU A 156 -2.03 -0.21 -7.58
CA LEU A 156 -2.93 -1.24 -7.06
C LEU A 156 -2.96 -2.50 -7.92
N LEU A 157 -2.81 -2.36 -9.25
CA LEU A 157 -3.08 -3.41 -10.24
C LEU A 157 -1.83 -3.90 -10.97
N LEU A 158 -0.75 -3.13 -10.99
CA LEU A 158 0.50 -3.57 -11.62
C LEU A 158 1.07 -4.80 -10.89
N ARG A 159 1.40 -5.85 -11.64
CA ARG A 159 2.02 -7.09 -11.16
C ARG A 159 3.27 -7.41 -11.99
N PRO A 160 4.20 -8.24 -11.47
CA PRO A 160 5.24 -8.83 -12.31
C PRO A 160 4.60 -9.61 -13.48
N GLY A 161 5.16 -9.44 -14.69
CA GLY A 161 4.60 -9.98 -15.94
C GLY A 161 3.80 -8.96 -16.78
N ASP A 162 3.42 -7.82 -16.18
CA ASP A 162 2.74 -6.73 -16.89
C ASP A 162 3.71 -5.88 -17.71
N THR A 163 3.15 -5.05 -18.60
CA THR A 163 3.88 -3.98 -19.29
C THR A 163 3.73 -2.67 -18.52
N ALA A 164 4.85 -2.07 -18.12
CA ALA A 164 4.90 -0.73 -17.55
C ALA A 164 5.25 0.30 -18.63
N ILE A 165 4.52 1.40 -18.65
CA ILE A 165 4.83 2.59 -19.44
C ILE A 165 5.41 3.65 -18.51
N ASP A 166 6.69 3.97 -18.68
CA ASP A 166 7.33 5.07 -17.97
C ASP A 166 6.86 6.43 -18.52
N GLN A 167 7.00 7.50 -17.75
CA GLN A 167 6.58 8.85 -18.15
C GLN A 167 7.41 9.44 -19.31
N ASP A 168 8.56 8.83 -19.63
CA ASP A 168 9.33 9.16 -20.83
C ASP A 168 8.77 8.46 -22.11
N GLY A 169 7.70 7.67 -21.97
CA GLY A 169 7.06 6.91 -23.04
C GLY A 169 7.70 5.55 -23.30
N SER A 170 8.76 5.17 -22.58
CA SER A 170 9.37 3.86 -22.70
C SER A 170 8.43 2.79 -22.14
N GLU A 171 8.29 1.68 -22.87
CA GLU A 171 7.54 0.52 -22.43
C GLU A 171 8.49 -0.63 -22.13
N PHE A 172 8.24 -1.35 -21.04
CA PHE A 172 9.02 -2.52 -20.68
C PHE A 172 8.19 -3.53 -19.87
N VAL A 173 8.56 -4.81 -19.97
CA VAL A 173 7.93 -5.87 -19.17
C VAL A 173 8.49 -5.81 -17.76
N VAL A 174 7.60 -5.87 -16.77
CA VAL A 174 7.94 -5.86 -15.35
C VAL A 174 8.41 -7.25 -14.94
N ASP A 175 9.66 -7.37 -14.51
CA ASP A 175 10.19 -8.63 -13.98
C ASP A 175 10.07 -8.70 -12.45
N GLN A 176 10.22 -7.56 -11.79
CA GLN A 176 10.16 -7.49 -10.33
C GLN A 176 9.57 -6.16 -9.88
N ILE A 177 8.77 -6.20 -8.81
CA ILE A 177 8.31 -5.02 -8.08
C ILE A 177 8.80 -5.12 -6.65
N GLN A 178 9.49 -4.09 -6.16
CA GLN A 178 9.85 -3.95 -4.76
C GLN A 178 8.96 -2.90 -4.10
N TYR A 179 8.36 -3.21 -2.96
CA TYR A 179 7.52 -2.28 -2.21
C TYR A 179 8.22 -1.85 -0.92
N PHE A 180 8.08 -0.58 -0.58
CA PHE A 180 8.56 0.01 0.66
C PHE A 180 7.47 0.89 1.23
N VAL A 181 6.77 0.41 2.26
CA VAL A 181 5.62 1.10 2.84
C VAL A 181 5.73 1.18 4.36
N ASN A 182 5.52 2.37 4.89
CA ASN A 182 5.40 2.65 6.32
C ASN A 182 4.39 3.79 6.52
N ALA A 183 4.14 4.17 7.77
CA ALA A 183 3.16 5.20 8.13
C ALA A 183 3.35 6.57 7.43
N ASN A 184 4.56 6.90 6.97
CA ASN A 184 4.88 8.22 6.42
C ASN A 184 5.14 8.20 4.90
N SER A 185 5.33 7.03 4.30
CA SER A 185 5.72 6.91 2.89
C SER A 185 5.33 5.57 2.30
N ALA A 186 4.85 5.59 1.06
CA ALA A 186 4.63 4.41 0.24
C ALA A 186 5.25 4.63 -1.14
N ALA A 187 6.05 3.67 -1.59
CA ALA A 187 6.63 3.66 -2.92
C ALA A 187 6.80 2.23 -3.42
N MET A 188 6.83 2.08 -4.75
CA MET A 188 7.29 0.86 -5.39
C MET A 188 8.44 1.14 -6.35
N GLU A 189 9.31 0.16 -6.55
CA GLU A 189 10.37 0.17 -7.55
C GLU A 189 10.12 -0.97 -8.54
N VAL A 190 9.91 -0.60 -9.79
CA VAL A 190 9.62 -1.51 -10.90
C VAL A 190 10.92 -1.77 -11.65
N THR A 191 11.28 -3.04 -11.82
CA THR A 191 12.47 -3.47 -12.54
C THR A 191 12.08 -4.12 -13.85
N GLU A 192 12.75 -3.71 -14.93
CA GLU A 192 12.62 -4.29 -16.27
C GLU A 192 13.13 -5.73 -16.33
N GLY A 193 12.43 -6.57 -17.09
CA GLY A 193 12.91 -7.89 -17.50
C GLY A 193 13.85 -7.82 -18.68
N GLY A 194 14.97 -8.54 -18.57
CA GLY A 194 15.89 -8.78 -19.70
C GLY A 194 15.46 -9.94 -20.58
#